data_AF-I4AC08-F1
#
_entry.id   AF-I4AC08-F1
#
_cell.length_a   1.000
_cell.length_b   1.000
_cell.length_c   1.000
_cell.angle_alpha   90.00
_cell.angle_beta   90.00
_cell.angle_gamma   90.00
#
_symmetry.space_group_name_H-M   'P 1'
#
loop_
_entity.id
_entity.type
_entity.pdbx_description
1 polymer ?
#
loop_
_entity_poly.entity_id
_entity_poly.type
_entity_poly.pdbx_seq_one_letter_code
_entity_poly.pdbx_strand_id
1 'polypeptide(L)' 'MSGFKQVSLADVFDAQELPLGLGEYVEHRSKPGVILEIVSEPYTTKTGKVGVEVKDPQGWTYPVVLEYLKRYKQA' A
#
# COMPACT_ATOMS: atom_id res chain seq x y z
N MET A 1 -14.61 24.09 -25.83
CA MET A 1 -14.42 24.12 -24.37
C MET A 1 -14.14 22.70 -23.91
N SER A 2 -12.88 22.32 -23.74
CA SER A 2 -12.52 20.98 -23.27
C SER A 2 -12.63 20.97 -21.75
N GLY A 3 -13.72 20.40 -21.23
CA GLY A 3 -13.90 20.22 -19.79
C GLY A 3 -12.91 19.19 -19.30
N PHE A 4 -11.95 19.62 -18.48
CA PHE A 4 -11.15 18.68 -17.71
C PHE A 4 -12.10 17.97 -16.74
N LYS A 5 -12.34 16.68 -16.98
CA LYS A 5 -13.08 15.84 -16.05
C LYS A 5 -12.18 15.64 -14.83
N GLN A 6 -12.54 16.27 -13.72
CA GLN A 6 -11.92 16.02 -12.43
C GLN A 6 -12.24 14.58 -12.05
N VAL A 7 -11.29 13.68 -12.33
CA VAL A 7 -11.30 12.33 -11.78
C VAL A 7 -10.95 12.44 -10.31
N SER A 8 -11.76 11.83 -9.45
CA SER A 8 -11.41 11.74 -8.03
C SER A 8 -10.21 10.80 -7.91
N LEU A 9 -9.32 11.06 -6.96
CA LEU A 9 -8.20 10.14 -6.70
C LEU A 9 -8.70 8.71 -6.41
N ALA A 10 -9.93 8.56 -5.91
CA ALA A 10 -10.59 7.27 -5.69
C ALA A 10 -10.84 6.49 -7.00
N ASP A 11 -11.19 7.17 -8.09
CA ASP A 11 -11.42 6.53 -9.40
C ASP A 11 -10.12 5.98 -10.02
N VAL A 12 -8.95 6.48 -9.58
CA VAL A 12 -7.63 5.98 -9.98
C VAL A 12 -7.24 4.74 -9.17
N PHE A 13 -7.70 4.62 -7.93
CA PHE A 13 -7.44 3.44 -7.08
C PHE A 13 -8.29 2.22 -7.46
N ASP A 14 -9.48 2.43 -8.05
CA ASP A 14 -10.36 1.32 -8.45
C ASP A 14 -9.95 0.61 -9.75
N ALA A 15 -9.07 1.22 -10.58
CA ALA A 15 -8.84 0.72 -11.93
C ALA A 15 -7.76 -0.38 -12.07
N GLN A 16 -6.83 -0.55 -11.12
CA GLN A 16 -5.83 -1.62 -11.16
C GLN A 16 -5.40 -2.04 -9.75
N GLU A 17 -5.85 -3.22 -9.31
CA GLU A 17 -5.51 -3.90 -8.04
C GLU A 17 -5.87 -3.12 -6.77
N LEU A 18 -7.01 -3.50 -6.15
CA LEU A 18 -7.56 -3.05 -4.85
C LEU A 18 -6.53 -2.37 -3.91
N PRO A 19 -6.87 -1.25 -3.26
CA PRO A 19 -6.01 -0.62 -2.27
C PRO A 19 -5.68 -1.64 -1.17
N LEU A 20 -4.40 -1.91 -0.99
CA LEU A 20 -3.87 -2.69 0.12
C LEU A 20 -4.48 -2.15 1.43
N GLY A 21 -5.39 -2.90 2.03
CA GLY A 21 -6.19 -2.48 3.18
C GLY A 21 -5.57 -2.83 4.52
N LEU A 22 -6.09 -2.22 5.58
CA LEU A 22 -5.75 -2.55 6.97
C LEU A 22 -5.94 -4.06 7.24
N GLY A 23 -4.94 -4.69 7.87
CA GLY A 23 -4.93 -6.11 8.17
C GLY A 23 -4.52 -7.02 7.00
N GLU A 24 -4.26 -6.47 5.81
CA GLU A 24 -3.71 -7.28 4.71
C GLU A 24 -2.25 -7.68 4.99
N TYR A 25 -1.92 -8.90 4.58
CA TYR A 25 -0.57 -9.42 4.62
C TYR A 25 0.16 -9.14 3.30
N VAL A 26 1.31 -8.51 3.43
CA VAL A 26 2.15 -8.07 2.32
C VAL A 26 3.58 -8.54 2.54
N GLU A 27 4.35 -8.54 1.48
CA GLU A 27 5.76 -8.89 1.51
C GLU A 27 6.54 -7.75 0.86
N HIS A 28 7.64 -7.34 1.51
CA HIS A 28 8.51 -6.33 0.93
C HIS A 28 9.29 -6.92 -0.25
N ARG A 29 9.31 -6.26 -1.40
CA ARG A 29 9.94 -6.76 -2.63
C ARG A 29 11.43 -7.06 -2.46
N SER A 30 12.14 -6.32 -1.60
CA SER A 30 13.57 -6.54 -1.31
C SER A 30 13.85 -7.48 -0.13
N LYS A 31 12.83 -7.90 0.62
CA LYS A 31 12.98 -8.83 1.76
C LYS A 31 12.04 -10.01 1.57
N PRO A 32 12.31 -10.87 0.57
CA PRO A 32 11.43 -11.98 0.29
C PRO A 32 11.36 -12.94 1.49
N GLY A 33 10.17 -13.50 1.74
CA GLY A 33 9.88 -14.40 2.84
C GLY A 33 9.54 -13.73 4.17
N VAL A 34 9.61 -12.39 4.27
CA VAL A 34 9.16 -11.65 5.45
C VAL A 34 7.74 -11.14 5.22
N ILE A 35 6.79 -11.72 5.95
CA ILE A 35 5.38 -11.34 5.88
C ILE A 35 5.13 -10.20 6.87
N LEU A 36 4.54 -9.13 6.36
CA LEU A 36 4.24 -7.91 7.07
C LEU A 36 2.73 -7.71 7.06
N GLU A 37 2.18 -7.16 8.14
CA GLU A 37 0.77 -6.81 8.25
C GLU A 37 0.61 -5.31 8.07
N ILE A 38 -0.33 -4.86 7.25
CA ILE A 38 -0.66 -3.44 7.14
C ILE A 38 -1.46 -2.99 8.37
N VAL A 39 -0.96 -1.98 9.08
CA VAL A 39 -1.56 -1.49 10.34
C VAL A 39 -2.01 -0.03 10.27
N SER A 40 -1.96 0.59 9.09
CA SER A 40 -2.55 1.91 8.86
C SER A 40 -3.31 1.97 7.54
N GLU A 41 -4.21 2.94 7.43
CA GLU A 41 -4.73 3.39 6.14
C GLU A 41 -3.58 3.97 5.28
N PRO A 42 -3.70 3.92 3.93
CA PRO A 42 -2.75 4.56 3.04
C PRO A 42 -2.70 6.09 3.23
N TYR A 43 -1.51 6.65 3.19
CA TYR A 43 -1.28 8.09 3.32
C TYR A 43 -0.30 8.60 2.26
N THR A 44 -0.37 9.90 1.96
CA THR A 44 0.61 10.55 1.07
C THR A 44 1.86 10.91 1.86
N THR A 45 3.01 10.41 1.43
CA THR A 45 4.31 10.71 2.04
C THR A 45 4.78 12.11 1.67
N LYS A 46 5.82 12.60 2.35
CA LYS A 46 6.48 13.89 2.02
C LYS A 46 7.02 13.97 0.58
N THR A 47 7.24 12.82 -0.07
CA THR A 47 7.73 12.73 -1.45
C THR A 47 6.60 12.59 -2.48
N GLY A 48 5.33 12.68 -2.06
CA GLY A 48 4.17 12.56 -2.94
C GLY A 48 3.81 11.11 -3.32
N LYS A 49 4.47 10.12 -2.72
CA LYS A 49 4.15 8.70 -2.92
C LYS A 49 3.10 8.23 -1.91
N VAL A 50 2.48 7.08 -2.16
CA VAL A 50 1.54 6.47 -1.21
C VAL A 50 2.27 5.49 -0.31
N GLY A 51 2.19 5.69 1.00
CA GLY A 51 2.75 4.81 2.02
C GLY A 51 1.70 4.25 2.96
N VAL A 52 2.09 3.21 3.68
CA VAL A 52 1.34 2.58 4.79
C VAL A 52 2.31 2.29 5.92
N GLU A 53 1.80 2.12 7.14
CA GLU A 53 2.56 1.50 8.21
C GLU A 53 2.35 -0.01 8.15
N VAL A 54 3.45 -0.74 8.32
CA VAL A 54 3.42 -2.19 8.38
C VAL A 54 4.06 -2.68 9.66
N LYS A 55 3.58 -3.80 10.17
CA LYS A 55 4.09 -4.50 11.34
C LYS A 55 4.77 -5.79 10.91
N ASP A 56 5.99 -6.00 11.38
CA ASP A 56 6.72 -7.26 11.13
C ASP A 56 6.39 -8.36 12.15
N PRO A 57 6.82 -9.61 11.93
CA PRO A 57 6.56 -10.72 12.85
C PRO A 57 7.18 -10.55 14.24
N GLN A 58 8.14 -9.64 14.40
CA GLN A 58 8.78 -9.32 15.68
C GLN A 58 8.01 -8.22 16.43
N GLY A 59 6.99 -7.64 15.80
CA GLY A 59 6.11 -6.63 16.38
C GLY A 59 6.55 -5.19 16.11
N TRP A 60 7.57 -4.96 15.28
CA TRP A 60 8.02 -3.62 14.95
C TRP A 60 7.16 -3.00 13.84
N THR A 61 6.70 -1.78 14.08
CA THR A 61 5.94 -0.99 13.10
C THR A 61 6.84 0.03 12.42
N TYR A 62 6.76 0.12 11.09
CA TYR A 62 7.50 1.11 10.31
C TYR A 62 6.78 1.48 9.00
N PRO A 63 7.05 2.68 8.43
CA PRO A 63 6.43 3.12 7.20
C PRO A 63 7.08 2.45 5.97
N VAL A 64 6.26 2.08 4.99
CA VAL A 64 6.68 1.53 3.70
C VAL A 64 5.84 2.12 2.57
N VAL A 65 6.47 2.43 1.43
CA VAL A 65 5.76 2.87 0.22
C VAL A 65 5.10 1.67 -0.46
N LEU A 66 3.83 1.80 -0.86
CA LEU A 66 3.04 0.72 -1.45
C LEU A 66 3.74 0.08 -2.67
N GLU A 67 4.46 0.86 -3.47
CA GLU A 67 5.20 0.37 -4.64
C GLU A 67 6.28 -0.68 -4.30
N TYR A 68 6.76 -0.71 -3.06
CA TYR A 68 7.74 -1.69 -2.57
C TYR A 68 7.11 -2.93 -1.96
N LEU A 69 5.78 -2.98 -1.90
CA LEU A 69 5.04 -4.11 -1.39
C LEU A 69 4.51 -4.95 -2.56
N LYS A 70 4.30 -6.23 -2.27
CA LYS A 70 3.49 -7.15 -3.08
C LYS A 70 2.53 -7.88 -2.15
N ARG A 71 1.31 -8.18 -2.63
CA ARG A 71 0.37 -8.99 -1.87
C ARG A 71 0.95 -10.37 -1.63
N TYR A 72 0.87 -10.84 -0.39
CA TYR A 72 1.18 -12.20 -0.07
C TYR A 72 -0.10 -13.05 -0.19
N LYS A 73 -0.16 -13.93 -1.19
CA LYS A 73 -1.23 -14.94 -1.28
C LYS A 73 -0.71 -16.21 -0.63
N GLN A 74 -1.35 -16.64 0.46
CA GLN A 74 -1.19 -18.01 0.94
C GLN A 74 -1.78 -18.95 -0.12
N ALA A 75 -1.00 -19.95 -0.54
CA ALA A 75 -1.44 -21.02 -1.43
C ALA A 75 -2.18 -22.10 -0.63
#